data_AF-A0AAD6Z4B2-F1
#
_entry.id   AF-A0AAD6Z4B2-F1
#
_cell.length_a   1.000
_cell.length_b   1.000
_cell.length_c   1.000
_cell.angle_alpha   90.00
_cell.angle_beta   90.00
_cell.angle_gamma   90.00
#
_symmetry.space_group_name_H-M   'P 1'
#
loop_
_entity.id
_entity.type
_entity.pdbx_description
1 polymer ?
#
loop_
_entity_poly.entity_id
_entity_poly.type
_entity_poly.pdbx_seq_one_letter_code
_entity_poly.pdbx_strand_id
1 'polypeptide(L)'
;VVSVLRHLDFSNHPTVNDLVAHSDDILSAFFKHPRTSDSTLAWAHGIIKSRYAQLIRDLADKENGWHFSAANTSAAQLQEFRIEDMATKMKTLAPELWDLLGLLLSANRQPDIE
;
A
#
# COMPACT_ATOMS: atom_id res chain seq x y z
N VAL A 1 18.51 17.48 -12.08
CA VAL A 1 18.28 16.05 -11.73
C VAL A 1 16.83 15.66 -11.97
N VAL A 2 15.85 16.24 -11.28
CA VAL A 2 14.41 15.90 -11.48
C VAL A 2 13.92 16.10 -12.92
N SER A 3 14.39 17.14 -13.62
CA SER A 3 14.06 17.37 -15.04
C SER A 3 14.54 16.24 -15.95
N VAL A 4 15.73 15.69 -15.69
CA VAL A 4 16.35 14.64 -16.51
C VAL A 4 15.55 13.32 -16.43
N LEU A 5 14.97 13.01 -15.27
CA LEU A 5 14.10 11.83 -15.09
C LEU A 5 12.70 11.98 -15.70
N ARG A 6 12.26 13.20 -16.02
CA ARG A 6 10.90 13.47 -16.52
C ARG A 6 10.81 13.59 -18.04
N HIS A 7 11.93 13.75 -18.72
CA HIS A 7 11.98 13.92 -20.17
C HIS A 7 12.34 12.58 -20.85
N LEU A 8 11.45 12.11 -21.72
CA LEU A 8 11.60 10.84 -22.45
C LEU A 8 12.86 10.79 -23.33
N ASP A 9 13.34 11.97 -23.78
CA ASP A 9 14.53 12.12 -24.62
C ASP A 9 15.83 11.67 -23.93
N PHE A 10 15.84 11.58 -22.59
CA PHE A 10 17.00 11.12 -21.83
C PHE A 10 16.86 9.67 -21.33
N SER A 11 15.85 8.92 -21.77
CA SER A 11 15.59 7.55 -21.32
C SER A 11 16.80 6.61 -21.42
N ASN A 12 17.66 6.79 -22.43
CA ASN A 12 18.89 6.01 -22.61
C ASN A 12 20.17 6.73 -22.16
N HIS A 13 20.04 7.90 -21.53
CA HIS A 13 21.19 8.68 -21.08
C HIS A 13 21.86 7.97 -19.88
N PRO A 14 23.21 7.87 -19.82
CA PRO A 14 23.91 7.19 -18.74
C PRO A 14 23.49 7.66 -17.34
N THR A 15 23.24 8.96 -17.18
CA THR A 15 22.74 9.54 -15.92
C THR A 15 21.33 9.10 -15.54
N VAL A 16 20.42 8.87 -16.51
CA VAL A 16 19.08 8.32 -16.19
C VAL A 16 19.21 6.88 -15.74
N ASN A 17 20.02 6.08 -16.44
CA ASN A 17 20.28 4.70 -16.06
C ASN A 17 20.87 4.57 -14.66
N ASP A 18 21.86 5.40 -14.32
CA ASP A 18 22.47 5.47 -12.99
C ASP A 18 21.44 5.85 -11.91
N LEU A 19 20.65 6.91 -12.15
CA LEU A 19 19.62 7.35 -11.22
C LEU A 19 18.51 6.30 -11.01
N VAL A 20 18.12 5.58 -12.06
CA VAL A 20 17.12 4.50 -11.98
C VAL A 20 17.70 3.28 -11.27
N ALA A 21 18.95 2.90 -11.57
CA ALA A 21 19.61 1.77 -10.93
C ALA A 21 19.82 1.97 -9.42
N HIS A 22 19.98 3.23 -8.99
CA HIS A 22 20.22 3.59 -7.59
C HIS A 22 19.02 4.29 -6.92
N SER A 23 17.80 4.13 -7.44
CA SER A 23 16.61 4.82 -6.93
C SER A 23 16.39 4.59 -5.43
N ASP A 24 16.55 3.35 -4.99
CA ASP A 24 16.29 2.96 -3.60
C ASP A 24 17.33 3.53 -2.65
N ASP A 25 18.59 3.56 -3.08
CA ASP A 25 19.70 4.18 -2.33
C ASP A 25 19.50 5.69 -2.21
N ILE A 26 19.08 6.34 -3.29
CA ILE A 26 18.81 7.78 -3.33
C ILE A 26 17.63 8.14 -2.41
N LEU A 27 16.51 7.40 -2.51
CA LEU A 27 15.34 7.60 -1.64
C LEU A 27 15.70 7.35 -0.17
N SER A 28 16.48 6.30 0.10
CA SER A 28 16.98 5.98 1.43
C SER A 28 17.92 7.06 1.96
N ALA A 29 18.76 7.66 1.12
CA ALA A 29 19.63 8.76 1.49
C ALA A 29 18.82 10.01 1.85
N PHE A 30 17.79 10.35 1.08
CA PHE A 30 16.87 11.45 1.41
C PHE A 30 16.15 11.22 2.75
N PHE A 31 15.71 9.99 3.01
CA PHE A 31 15.07 9.62 4.27
C PHE A 31 16.04 9.69 5.45
N LYS A 32 17.29 9.24 5.29
CA LYS A 32 18.30 9.24 6.38
C LYS A 32 18.91 10.62 6.65
N HIS A 33 18.87 11.53 5.68
CA HIS A 33 19.55 12.81 5.81
C HIS A 33 18.76 13.81 6.70
N PRO A 34 19.38 14.43 7.73
CA PRO A 34 18.67 15.20 8.75
C PRO A 34 17.79 16.35 8.22
N ARG A 35 18.17 16.98 7.11
CA ARG A 35 17.41 18.11 6.54
C ARG A 35 16.21 17.68 5.68
N THR A 36 16.14 16.41 5.29
CA THR A 36 15.15 15.91 4.33
C THR A 36 14.34 14.72 4.86
N SER A 37 14.74 14.13 5.99
CA SER A 37 14.04 13.01 6.63
C SER A 37 12.55 13.27 6.78
N ASP A 38 12.19 14.35 7.46
CA ASP A 38 10.78 14.64 7.79
C ASP A 38 9.93 14.87 6.54
N SER A 39 10.44 15.65 5.57
CA SER A 39 9.72 15.91 4.32
C SER A 39 9.62 14.66 3.44
N THR A 40 10.65 13.82 3.44
CA THR A 40 10.66 12.54 2.71
C THR A 40 9.66 11.56 3.32
N LEU A 41 9.62 11.46 4.65
CA LEU A 41 8.66 10.63 5.35
C LEU A 41 7.22 11.11 5.11
N ALA A 42 6.97 12.42 5.20
CA ALA A 42 5.65 12.99 4.94
C ALA A 42 5.18 12.73 3.49
N TRP A 43 6.09 12.88 2.52
CA TRP A 43 5.82 12.58 1.11
C TRP A 43 5.49 11.09 0.89
N ALA A 44 6.32 10.18 1.40
CA ALA A 44 6.11 8.74 1.29
C ALA A 44 4.78 8.32 1.95
N HIS A 45 4.49 8.86 3.13
CA HIS A 45 3.23 8.62 3.84
C HIS A 45 2.01 9.06 3.02
N GLY A 46 2.10 10.20 2.32
CA GLY A 46 1.04 10.66 1.41
C GLY A 46 0.79 9.67 0.26
N ILE A 47 1.84 9.22 -0.41
CA ILE A 47 1.75 8.24 -1.52
C ILE A 47 1.11 6.94 -1.04
N ILE A 48 1.62 6.38 0.06
CA ILE A 48 1.17 5.09 0.59
C ILE A 48 -0.29 5.17 1.06
N LYS A 49 -0.69 6.27 1.71
CA LYS A 49 -2.11 6.50 2.05
C LYS A 49 -3.01 6.53 0.83
N SER A 50 -2.62 7.26 -0.22
CA SER A 50 -3.40 7.32 -1.45
C SER A 50 -3.51 5.95 -2.12
N ARG A 51 -2.45 5.15 -2.11
CA ARG A 51 -2.45 3.77 -2.62
C ARG A 51 -3.42 2.89 -1.85
N TYR A 52 -3.35 2.86 -0.52
CA TYR A 52 -4.27 2.05 0.28
C TYR A 52 -5.72 2.52 0.18
N ALA A 53 -5.97 3.83 0.09
CA ALA A 53 -7.31 4.36 -0.16
C ALA A 53 -7.86 3.92 -1.52
N GLN A 54 -7.01 3.80 -2.55
CA GLN A 54 -7.43 3.23 -3.83
C GLN A 54 -7.75 1.74 -3.71
N LEU A 55 -6.87 0.95 -3.08
CA LEU A 55 -7.09 -0.49 -2.88
C LEU A 55 -8.37 -0.78 -2.09
N ILE A 56 -8.68 0.02 -1.07
CA ILE A 56 -9.94 -0.08 -0.32
C ILE A 56 -11.14 0.24 -1.21
N ARG A 57 -11.06 1.27 -2.06
CA ARG A 57 -12.14 1.61 -3.00
C ARG A 57 -12.36 0.51 -4.03
N ASP A 58 -11.29 -0.03 -4.59
CA ASP A 58 -11.34 -1.11 -5.57
C ASP A 58 -11.96 -2.36 -4.94
N LEU A 59 -11.50 -2.75 -3.75
CA LEU A 59 -12.13 -3.84 -2.99
C LEU A 59 -13.60 -3.55 -2.76
N ALA A 60 -13.94 -2.36 -2.26
CA ALA A 60 -15.30 -1.98 -1.94
C ALA A 60 -16.20 -1.78 -3.16
N ASP A 61 -15.75 -1.99 -4.40
CA ASP A 61 -16.60 -1.92 -5.60
C ASP A 61 -17.66 -3.04 -5.63
N LYS A 62 -18.81 -2.77 -6.26
CA LYS A 62 -19.97 -3.67 -6.40
C LYS A 62 -19.58 -4.96 -7.07
N GLU A 63 -18.69 -4.89 -8.04
CA GLU A 63 -18.24 -6.07 -8.79
C GLU A 63 -17.39 -7.01 -7.93
N ASN A 64 -16.74 -6.49 -6.88
CA ASN A 64 -15.85 -7.25 -6.02
C ASN A 64 -16.57 -7.86 -4.79
N GLY A 65 -17.86 -7.54 -4.61
CA GLY A 65 -18.73 -8.18 -3.61
C GLY A 65 -18.33 -7.89 -2.17
N TRP A 66 -17.64 -6.78 -1.94
CA TRP A 66 -17.18 -6.30 -0.63
C TRP A 66 -18.07 -5.17 -0.08
N HIS A 67 -19.12 -4.78 -0.80
CA HIS A 67 -20.23 -3.96 -0.30
C HIS A 67 -21.10 -4.72 0.70
N PHE A 68 -20.52 -5.12 1.83
CA PHE A 68 -21.31 -5.57 2.96
C PHE A 68 -21.72 -4.35 3.78
N SER A 69 -22.93 -3.83 3.55
CA SER A 69 -23.50 -2.78 4.37
C SER A 69 -24.22 -3.40 5.56
N ALA A 70 -23.55 -3.47 6.73
CA ALA A 70 -24.14 -4.03 7.94
C ALA A 70 -25.51 -3.42 8.32
N ALA A 71 -25.79 -2.19 7.89
CA ALA A 71 -27.06 -1.50 8.10
C ALA A 71 -28.20 -1.99 7.18
N ASN A 72 -27.88 -2.59 6.02
CA ASN A 72 -28.85 -3.03 5.01
C ASN A 72 -28.80 -4.54 4.75
N THR A 73 -27.99 -5.29 5.50
CA THR A 73 -27.86 -6.75 5.37
C THR A 73 -29.08 -7.44 6.01
N SER A 74 -29.75 -8.32 5.26
CA SER A 74 -30.81 -9.17 5.81
C SER A 74 -30.26 -10.31 6.68
N ALA A 75 -31.07 -10.87 7.57
CA ALA A 75 -30.63 -11.98 8.43
C ALA A 75 -30.10 -13.20 7.64
N ALA A 76 -30.67 -13.49 6.47
CA ALA A 76 -30.20 -14.55 5.59
C ALA A 76 -28.81 -14.27 5.01
N GLN A 77 -28.58 -13.03 4.52
CA GLN A 77 -27.27 -12.61 4.01
C GLN A 77 -26.20 -12.57 5.10
N LEU A 78 -26.58 -12.29 6.35
CA LEU A 78 -25.68 -12.36 7.49
C LEU A 78 -25.28 -13.80 7.80
N GLN A 79 -26.20 -14.75 7.65
CA GLN A 79 -25.93 -16.17 7.88
C GLN A 79 -25.03 -16.79 6.78
N GLU A 80 -25.15 -16.29 5.54
CA GLU A 80 -24.30 -16.68 4.41
C GLU A 80 -22.96 -15.94 4.39
N PHE A 81 -22.78 -14.89 5.20
CA PHE A 81 -21.55 -14.12 5.24
C PHE A 81 -20.38 -14.93 5.79
N ARG A 82 -19.28 -14.94 5.05
CA ARG A 82 -18.03 -15.61 5.44
C ARG A 82 -16.87 -14.64 5.42
N ILE A 83 -16.26 -14.43 6.59
CA ILE A 83 -15.08 -13.57 6.70
C ILE A 83 -13.88 -14.14 5.94
N GLU A 84 -13.82 -15.47 5.78
CA GLU A 84 -12.79 -16.16 5.01
C GLU A 84 -12.83 -15.80 3.52
N ASP A 85 -14.04 -15.60 2.98
CA ASP A 85 -14.21 -15.18 1.60
C ASP A 85 -13.74 -13.73 1.40
N MET A 86 -13.98 -12.85 2.39
CA MET A 86 -13.42 -11.50 2.39
C MET A 86 -11.89 -11.52 2.46
N ALA A 87 -11.31 -12.31 3.38
CA ALA A 87 -9.87 -12.44 3.51
C ALA A 87 -9.21 -12.95 2.22
N THR A 88 -9.80 -13.99 1.61
CA THR A 88 -9.33 -14.55 0.33
C THR A 88 -9.38 -13.53 -0.80
N LYS A 89 -10.47 -12.77 -0.90
CA LYS A 89 -10.62 -11.69 -1.88
C LYS A 89 -9.62 -10.57 -1.66
N MET A 90 -9.42 -10.10 -0.42
CA MET A 90 -8.43 -9.06 -0.11
C MET A 90 -7.02 -9.53 -0.48
N LYS A 91 -6.65 -10.76 -0.12
CA LYS A 91 -5.36 -11.34 -0.47
C LYS A 91 -5.14 -11.42 -1.99
N THR A 92 -6.20 -11.66 -2.75
CA THR A 92 -6.13 -11.81 -4.21
C THR A 92 -6.15 -10.47 -4.95
N LEU A 93 -7.03 -9.56 -4.55
CA LEU A 93 -7.29 -8.30 -5.24
C LEU A 93 -6.46 -7.13 -4.71
N ALA A 94 -6.00 -7.19 -3.46
CA ALA A 94 -5.23 -6.14 -2.80
C ALA A 94 -4.14 -6.72 -1.88
N PRO A 95 -3.15 -7.47 -2.43
CA PRO A 95 -2.13 -8.15 -1.64
C PRO A 95 -1.33 -7.20 -0.73
N GLU A 96 -1.00 -6.00 -1.20
CA GLU A 96 -0.31 -4.98 -0.40
C GLU A 96 -1.11 -4.57 0.86
N LEU A 97 -2.44 -4.48 0.73
CA LEU A 97 -3.32 -4.14 1.86
C LEU A 97 -3.48 -5.33 2.82
N TRP A 98 -3.50 -6.56 2.28
CA TRP A 98 -3.51 -7.78 3.09
C TRP A 98 -2.24 -7.89 3.95
N ASP A 99 -1.08 -7.63 3.37
CA ASP A 99 0.19 -7.65 4.10
C ASP A 99 0.24 -6.58 5.20
N LEU A 100 -0.26 -5.37 4.92
CA LEU A 100 -0.41 -4.33 5.94
C LEU A 100 -1.33 -4.78 7.08
N LEU A 101 -2.48 -5.38 6.77
CA LEU A 101 -3.42 -5.88 7.77
C LEU A 101 -2.76 -6.96 8.65
N GLY A 102 -2.03 -7.90 8.04
CA GLY A 102 -1.26 -8.92 8.75
C GLY A 102 -0.25 -8.32 9.71
N LEU A 103 0.50 -7.29 9.28
CA LEU A 103 1.43 -6.55 10.12
C LEU A 103 0.70 -5.90 11.31
N LEU A 104 -0.41 -5.19 11.07
CA LEU A 104 -1.19 -4.52 12.12
C LEU A 104 -1.76 -5.51 13.14
N LEU A 105 -2.26 -6.67 12.69
CA LEU A 105 -2.77 -7.71 13.57
C LEU A 105 -1.66 -8.41 14.38
N SER A 106 -0.44 -8.47 13.84
CA SER A 106 0.72 -9.05 14.51
C SER A 106 1.41 -8.10 15.49
N ALA A 107 1.19 -6.78 15.38
CA ALA A 107 1.89 -5.75 16.13
C ALA A 107 1.69 -5.85 17.67
N ASN A 108 0.63 -6.54 18.12
CA ASN A 108 0.32 -6.71 19.55
C ASN A 108 0.62 -8.12 20.08
N ARG A 109 1.21 -9.03 19.28
CA ARG A 109 1.73 -10.29 19.82
C ARG A 109 3.05 -10.02 20.52
N GLN A 110 2.96 -9.74 21.81
CA GLN A 110 4.11 -9.84 22.72
C GLN A 110 4.62 -11.30 22.63
N PRO A 111 5.94 -11.56 22.50
CA PRO A 111 6.43 -12.93 22.56
C PRO A 111 6.04 -13.52 23.91
N ASP A 112 5.35 -14.65 23.90
CA ASP A 112 5.10 -15.44 25.10
C ASP A 112 6.48 -15.73 25.72
N ILE A 113 6.73 -15.17 26.89
CA ILE A 113 7.89 -15.50 27.71
C ILE A 113 7.53 -16.82 28.40
N GLU A 114 7.99 -17.94 27.84
CA GLU A 114 8.15 -19.21 28.57
C GLU A 114 9.36 -19.16 29.52
#